data_AF-U3TZ62-F1
#
_entry.id   AF-U3TZ62-F1
#
_cell.length_a   1.000
_cell.length_b   1.000
_cell.length_c   1.000
_cell.angle_alpha   90.00
_cell.angle_beta   90.00
_cell.angle_gamma   90.00
#
_symmetry.space_group_name_H-M   'P 1'
#
loop_
_entity.id
_entity.type
_entity.pdbx_description
1 polymer ?
#
loop_
_entity_poly.entity_id
_entity_poly.type
_entity_poly.pdbx_seq_one_letter_code
_entity_poly.pdbx_strand_id
1 'polypeptide(L)'
;MPSGRTLSGQTTEGFYNSLRHAQPLSFGLNCALGPDELRQYVQELSRIAEGYVSAHPNAGLPNAFGEYDLDAATMAAQIGEWARAGFLNIIGGCCGTTPQHIAAMAAAVEGVAPRPLPEIAVACRLSGLEPLNIQADSLFVNVGERTNVTGSAQI
;
A
#
# COMPACT_ATOMS: atom_id res chain seq x y z
N MET A 1 1.85 -9.86 -3.50
CA MET A 1 0.64 -10.21 -2.75
C MET A 1 -0.50 -10.53 -3.73
N PRO A 2 -0.56 -11.74 -4.33
CA PRO A 2 -1.60 -12.04 -5.32
C PRO A 2 -3.03 -11.90 -4.76
N SER A 3 -3.20 -12.11 -3.45
CA SER A 3 -4.46 -11.97 -2.71
C SER A 3 -4.68 -10.60 -2.04
N GLY A 4 -3.78 -9.62 -2.27
CA GLY A 4 -3.83 -8.31 -1.60
C GLY A 4 -3.49 -8.33 -0.12
N ARG A 5 -2.83 -9.40 0.34
CA ARG A 5 -2.42 -9.59 1.73
C ARG A 5 -0.93 -9.80 1.87
N THR A 6 -0.36 -9.24 2.94
CA THR A 6 1.01 -9.50 3.40
C THR A 6 1.21 -10.99 3.70
N LEU A 7 2.46 -11.41 3.92
CA LEU A 7 2.75 -12.80 4.29
C LEU A 7 2.04 -13.23 5.59
N SER A 8 1.87 -12.30 6.53
CA SER A 8 1.11 -12.52 7.77
C SER A 8 -0.41 -12.43 7.60
N GLY A 9 -0.90 -12.18 6.37
CA GLY A 9 -2.31 -12.18 6.03
C GLY A 9 -3.00 -10.82 6.17
N GLN A 10 -2.29 -9.74 6.49
CA GLN A 10 -2.90 -8.41 6.62
C GLN A 10 -3.20 -7.78 5.27
N THR A 11 -4.37 -7.16 5.13
CA THR A 11 -4.68 -6.24 4.03
C THR A 11 -3.85 -4.94 4.13
N THR A 12 -3.79 -4.15 3.04
CA THR A 12 -3.09 -2.86 3.01
C THR A 12 -3.52 -1.92 4.14
N GLU A 13 -4.84 -1.76 4.35
CA GLU A 13 -5.35 -0.85 5.39
C GLU A 13 -5.14 -1.40 6.80
N GLY A 14 -5.26 -2.72 7.00
CA GLY A 14 -4.91 -3.34 8.27
C GLY A 14 -3.43 -3.10 8.63
N PHE A 15 -2.53 -3.33 7.68
CA PHE A 15 -1.10 -3.05 7.85
C PHE A 15 -0.82 -1.59 8.20
N TYR A 16 -1.44 -0.63 7.50
CA TYR A 16 -1.30 0.79 7.81
C TYR A 16 -1.80 1.12 9.22
N ASN A 17 -3.00 0.67 9.59
CA ASN A 17 -3.57 0.88 10.93
C ASN A 17 -2.67 0.32 12.03
N SER A 18 -2.03 -0.83 11.80
CA SER A 18 -1.09 -1.44 12.75
C SER A 18 0.16 -0.60 13.02
N LEU A 19 0.64 0.19 12.04
CA LEU A 19 1.94 0.85 12.13
C LEU A 19 1.91 2.38 12.08
N ARG A 20 0.78 3.00 11.72
CA ARG A 20 0.68 4.48 11.58
C ARG A 20 1.10 5.26 12.82
N HIS A 21 0.97 4.64 14.00
CA HIS A 21 1.36 5.23 15.28
C HIS A 21 2.86 5.55 15.38
N ALA A 22 3.71 4.92 14.56
CA ALA A 22 5.13 5.22 14.48
C ALA A 22 5.44 6.57 13.81
N GLN A 23 4.43 7.25 13.26
CA GLN A 23 4.55 8.53 12.55
C GLN A 23 5.69 8.53 11.49
N PRO A 24 5.78 7.51 10.62
CA PRO A 24 6.84 7.48 9.64
C PRO A 24 6.63 8.58 8.59
N LEU A 25 7.74 9.05 8.03
CA LEU A 25 7.71 10.02 6.93
C LEU A 25 6.92 9.50 5.72
N SER A 26 7.09 8.21 5.40
CA SER A 26 6.46 7.56 4.26
C SER A 26 6.04 6.13 4.58
N PHE A 27 4.92 5.71 4.01
CA PHE A 27 4.53 4.30 3.89
C PHE A 27 4.67 3.85 2.43
N GLY A 28 4.95 2.57 2.21
CA GLY A 28 5.06 2.10 0.83
C GLY A 28 4.98 0.61 0.65
N LEU A 29 4.88 0.24 -0.63
CA LEU A 29 4.85 -1.14 -1.08
C LEU A 29 6.00 -1.36 -2.07
N ASN A 30 6.69 -2.48 -1.94
CA ASN A 30 7.77 -2.87 -2.84
C ASN A 30 7.71 -4.37 -3.14
N CYS A 31 8.32 -4.75 -4.26
CA CYS A 31 8.50 -6.14 -4.68
C CYS A 31 7.18 -6.91 -4.87
N ALA A 32 7.32 -8.24 -5.02
CA ALA A 32 6.30 -9.27 -5.17
C ALA A 32 5.34 -9.16 -6.37
N LEU A 33 5.08 -7.97 -6.88
CA LEU A 33 4.14 -7.65 -7.94
C LEU A 33 4.78 -6.67 -8.93
N GLY A 34 4.35 -6.77 -10.18
CA GLY A 34 4.59 -5.74 -11.17
C GLY A 34 3.70 -4.52 -10.91
N PRO A 35 3.87 -3.45 -11.71
CA PRO A 35 3.03 -2.27 -11.60
C PRO A 35 1.54 -2.61 -11.75
N ASP A 36 1.13 -3.30 -12.81
CA ASP A 36 -0.30 -3.57 -13.06
C ASP A 36 -1.02 -4.21 -11.86
N GLU A 37 -0.42 -5.23 -11.25
CA GLU A 37 -1.03 -5.91 -10.10
C GLU A 37 -0.93 -5.09 -8.81
N LEU A 38 0.15 -4.32 -8.63
CA LEU A 38 0.39 -3.53 -7.42
C LEU A 38 -0.48 -2.27 -7.35
N ARG A 39 -0.94 -1.76 -8.50
CA ARG A 39 -1.65 -0.48 -8.64
C ARG A 39 -2.79 -0.30 -7.63
N GLN A 40 -3.68 -1.29 -7.51
CA GLN A 40 -4.85 -1.19 -6.64
C GLN A 40 -4.48 -1.02 -5.15
N TYR A 41 -3.37 -1.62 -4.72
CA TYR A 41 -2.92 -1.54 -3.34
C TYR A 41 -2.21 -0.21 -3.05
N VAL A 42 -1.51 0.34 -4.05
CA VAL A 42 -0.94 1.69 -3.97
C VAL A 42 -2.05 2.74 -3.93
N GLN A 43 -3.09 2.59 -4.76
CA GLN A 43 -4.27 3.44 -4.73
C GLN A 43 -4.93 3.40 -3.34
N GLU A 44 -5.14 2.21 -2.78
CA GLU A 44 -5.73 2.08 -1.44
C GLU A 44 -4.84 2.71 -0.36
N LEU A 45 -3.53 2.46 -0.39
CA LEU A 45 -2.58 3.09 0.53
C LEU A 45 -2.60 4.63 0.40
N SER A 46 -2.70 5.16 -0.83
CA SER A 46 -2.79 6.59 -1.09
C SER A 46 -4.06 7.24 -0.56
N ARG A 47 -5.14 6.48 -0.37
CA ARG A 47 -6.39 6.97 0.22
C ARG A 47 -6.29 7.11 1.73
N ILE A 48 -5.60 6.18 2.39
CA ILE A 48 -5.61 6.04 3.86
C ILE A 48 -4.37 6.64 4.56
N ALA A 49 -3.27 6.83 3.83
CA ALA A 49 -2.02 7.30 4.42
C ALA A 49 -2.05 8.79 4.73
N GLU A 50 -1.76 9.17 5.97
CA GLU A 50 -1.63 10.57 6.41
C GLU A 50 -0.29 11.17 5.96
N GLY A 51 0.74 10.33 5.87
CA GLY A 51 2.08 10.69 5.40
C GLY A 51 2.25 10.50 3.89
N TYR A 52 3.52 10.54 3.47
CA TYR A 52 3.88 10.33 2.07
C TYR A 52 3.72 8.86 1.67
N VAL A 53 3.49 8.63 0.37
CA VAL A 53 3.34 7.28 -0.20
C VAL A 53 4.48 7.00 -1.16
N SER A 54 5.09 5.82 -1.00
CA SER A 54 6.17 5.33 -1.84
C SER A 54 5.81 4.00 -2.50
N ALA A 55 6.28 3.80 -3.74
CA ALA A 55 6.10 2.52 -4.42
C ALA A 55 7.34 2.11 -5.23
N HIS A 56 7.71 0.84 -5.12
CA HIS A 56 8.87 0.26 -5.80
C HIS A 56 8.50 -1.12 -6.38
N PRO A 57 7.70 -1.17 -7.46
CA PRO A 57 7.29 -2.44 -8.07
C PRO A 57 8.47 -3.17 -8.73
N ASN A 58 8.27 -4.47 -8.99
CA ASN A 58 9.16 -5.23 -9.87
C ASN A 58 8.95 -4.79 -11.33
N ALA A 59 9.90 -5.12 -12.21
CA ALA A 59 9.71 -5.03 -13.66
C ALA A 59 8.79 -6.15 -14.17
N GLY A 60 7.53 -6.13 -13.74
CA GLY A 60 6.54 -7.17 -14.00
C GLY A 60 6.58 -8.33 -13.01
N LEU A 61 5.77 -9.36 -13.27
CA LEU A 61 5.86 -10.64 -12.56
C LEU A 61 7.05 -11.45 -13.10
N PRO A 62 7.71 -12.26 -12.26
CA PRO A 62 8.78 -13.13 -12.74
C PRO A 62 8.21 -14.18 -13.71
N ASN A 63 8.92 -14.43 -14.80
CA ASN A 63 8.58 -15.47 -15.76
C ASN A 63 8.95 -16.87 -15.23
N ALA A 64 8.71 -17.92 -16.01
CA ALA A 64 8.99 -19.31 -15.61
C ALA A 64 10.49 -19.59 -15.32
N PHE A 65 11.39 -18.73 -15.77
CA PHE A 65 12.83 -18.78 -15.51
C PHE A 65 13.26 -17.87 -14.34
N GLY A 66 12.32 -17.15 -13.72
CA GLY A 66 12.58 -16.21 -12.64
C GLY A 66 13.08 -14.84 -13.10
N GLU A 67 13.03 -14.55 -14.40
CA GLU A 67 13.45 -13.29 -15.00
C GLU A 67 12.29 -12.29 -15.08
N TYR A 68 12.61 -11.02 -15.30
CA TYR A 68 11.64 -9.92 -15.32
C TYR A 68 11.67 -9.24 -16.69
N ASP A 69 10.57 -9.36 -17.42
CA ASP A 69 10.51 -9.02 -18.85
C ASP A 69 9.82 -7.68 -19.16
N LEU A 70 9.27 -7.00 -18.14
CA LEU A 70 8.62 -5.70 -18.37
C LEU A 70 9.67 -4.66 -18.74
N ASP A 71 9.52 -4.05 -19.90
CA ASP A 71 10.47 -3.05 -20.36
C ASP A 71 10.30 -1.68 -19.68
N ALA A 72 11.33 -0.85 -19.79
CA ALA A 72 11.38 0.47 -19.18
C ALA A 72 10.28 1.42 -19.66
N ALA A 73 9.86 1.36 -20.93
CA ALA A 73 8.86 2.26 -21.47
C ALA A 73 7.46 1.88 -20.94
N THR A 74 7.14 0.59 -20.91
CA THR A 74 5.87 0.10 -20.35
C THR A 74 5.77 0.40 -18.86
N MET A 75 6.84 0.09 -18.09
CA MET A 75 6.88 0.40 -16.66
C MET A 75 6.73 1.91 -16.39
N ALA A 76 7.41 2.76 -17.16
CA ALA A 76 7.30 4.21 -17.04
C ALA A 76 5.90 4.74 -17.37
N ALA A 77 5.23 4.18 -18.38
CA ALA A 77 3.87 4.58 -18.73
C ALA A 77 2.89 4.31 -17.58
N GLN A 78 2.98 3.13 -16.95
CA GLN A 78 2.15 2.74 -15.80
C GLN A 78 2.43 3.60 -14.57
N ILE A 79 3.71 3.82 -14.23
CA ILE A 79 4.09 4.66 -13.09
C ILE A 79 3.72 6.12 -13.30
N GLY A 80 3.86 6.62 -14.54
CA GLY A 80 3.40 7.96 -14.91
C GLY A 80 1.89 8.13 -14.71
N GLU A 81 1.09 7.08 -14.95
CA GLU A 81 -0.36 7.10 -14.66
C GLU A 81 -0.61 7.24 -13.15
N TRP A 82 0.08 6.48 -12.30
CA TRP A 82 -0.09 6.57 -10.84
C TRP A 82 0.28 7.95 -10.31
N ALA A 83 1.35 8.54 -10.85
CA ALA A 83 1.78 9.88 -10.48
C ALA A 83 0.70 10.91 -10.85
N ARG A 84 0.16 10.87 -12.08
CA ARG A 84 -0.92 11.75 -12.52
C ARG A 84 -2.24 11.52 -11.78
N ALA A 85 -2.50 10.29 -11.33
CA ALA A 85 -3.62 9.96 -10.47
C ALA A 85 -3.44 10.44 -9.02
N GLY A 86 -2.26 10.98 -8.68
CA GLY A 86 -1.98 11.53 -7.35
C GLY A 86 -1.72 10.47 -6.29
N PHE A 87 -1.21 9.29 -6.66
CA PHE A 87 -1.00 8.20 -5.71
C PHE A 87 0.35 8.22 -5.01
N LEU A 88 1.35 8.91 -5.57
CA LEU A 88 2.76 8.76 -5.20
C LEU A 88 3.42 10.06 -4.76
N ASN A 89 4.37 9.93 -3.84
CA ASN A 89 5.31 10.96 -3.44
C ASN A 89 6.75 10.55 -3.75
N ILE A 90 7.06 9.26 -3.63
CA ILE A 90 8.39 8.68 -3.89
C ILE A 90 8.20 7.47 -4.80
N ILE A 91 9.03 7.35 -5.82
CA ILE A 91 9.01 6.21 -6.75
C ILE A 91 10.40 5.59 -6.87
N GLY A 92 10.42 4.30 -7.13
CA GLY A 92 11.63 3.60 -7.52
C GLY A 92 11.31 2.24 -8.10
N GLY A 93 12.30 1.36 -8.09
CA GLY A 93 12.19 0.01 -8.63
C GLY A 93 12.67 -1.05 -7.66
N CYS A 94 12.18 -2.27 -7.82
CA CYS A 94 12.65 -3.45 -7.10
C CYS A 94 13.25 -4.48 -8.08
N CYS A 95 12.89 -5.75 -7.98
CA CYS A 95 13.51 -6.81 -8.80
C CYS A 95 13.24 -6.60 -10.30
N GLY A 96 14.26 -6.83 -11.12
CA GLY A 96 14.20 -6.63 -12.58
C GLY A 96 14.36 -5.19 -13.05
N THR A 97 14.26 -4.20 -12.16
CA THR A 97 14.43 -2.80 -12.54
C THR A 97 15.91 -2.46 -12.75
N THR A 98 16.17 -1.62 -13.74
CA THR A 98 17.53 -1.22 -14.17
C THR A 98 17.66 0.31 -14.21
N PRO A 99 18.87 0.87 -14.38
CA PRO A 99 19.03 2.30 -14.58
C PRO A 99 18.18 2.88 -15.73
N GLN A 100 17.95 2.10 -16.80
CA GLN A 100 17.07 2.48 -17.91
C GLN A 100 15.61 2.64 -17.44
N HIS A 101 15.13 1.74 -16.57
CA HIS A 101 13.80 1.85 -15.96
C HIS A 101 13.69 3.11 -15.10
N ILE A 102 14.69 3.35 -14.24
CA ILE A 102 14.69 4.54 -13.38
C ILE A 102 14.68 5.84 -14.21
N ALA A 103 15.50 5.91 -15.26
CA ALA A 103 15.54 7.07 -16.15
C ALA A 103 14.19 7.31 -16.87
N ALA A 104 13.57 6.24 -17.38
CA ALA A 104 12.27 6.32 -18.05
C ALA A 104 11.16 6.74 -17.07
N MET A 105 11.13 6.18 -15.86
CA MET A 105 10.17 6.57 -14.82
C MET A 105 10.36 8.02 -14.38
N ALA A 106 11.61 8.47 -14.19
CA ALA A 106 11.91 9.86 -13.83
C ALA A 106 11.40 10.85 -14.88
N ALA A 107 11.62 10.55 -16.16
CA ALA A 107 11.09 11.36 -17.27
C ALA A 107 9.55 11.34 -17.32
N ALA A 108 8.92 10.18 -17.06
CA ALA A 108 7.47 10.03 -17.10
C ALA A 108 6.72 10.78 -15.98
N VAL A 109 7.39 11.05 -14.85
CA VAL A 109 6.84 11.82 -13.72
C VAL A 109 7.33 13.27 -13.66
N GLU A 110 8.19 13.68 -14.60
CA GLU A 110 8.69 15.05 -14.66
C GLU A 110 7.54 16.06 -14.81
N GLY A 111 7.56 17.11 -13.99
CA GLY A 111 6.50 18.13 -13.96
C GLY A 111 5.18 17.70 -13.31
N VAL A 112 5.04 16.45 -12.86
CA VAL A 112 3.86 15.99 -12.12
C VAL A 112 4.00 16.38 -10.65
N ALA A 113 2.98 17.07 -10.10
CA ALA A 113 2.96 17.42 -8.69
C ALA A 113 2.88 16.15 -7.82
N PRO A 114 3.67 16.02 -6.73
CA PRO A 114 3.53 14.93 -5.79
C PRO A 114 2.13 14.87 -5.17
N ARG A 115 1.71 13.68 -4.74
CA ARG A 115 0.45 13.48 -4.00
C ARG A 115 0.32 14.49 -2.84
N PRO A 116 -0.77 15.28 -2.76
CA PRO A 116 -1.04 16.11 -1.60
C PRO A 116 -1.36 15.24 -0.37
N LEU A 117 -0.96 15.69 0.82
CA LEU A 117 -1.32 14.99 2.04
C LEU A 117 -2.81 15.21 2.35
N PRO A 118 -3.59 14.15 2.59
CA PRO A 118 -5.02 14.26 2.85
C PRO A 118 -5.27 14.72 4.29
N GLU A 119 -6.36 15.44 4.50
CA GLU A 119 -6.93 15.61 5.83
C GLU A 119 -7.83 14.41 6.13
N ILE A 120 -7.42 13.58 7.09
CA ILE A 120 -8.13 12.36 7.47
C ILE A 120 -8.85 12.60 8.79
N ALA A 121 -10.17 12.40 8.80
CA ALA A 121 -10.97 12.53 10.02
C ALA A 121 -10.44 11.63 11.14
N VAL A 122 -10.42 12.16 12.36
CA VAL A 122 -10.06 11.40 13.56
C VAL A 122 -11.12 10.32 13.77
N ALA A 123 -10.67 9.08 13.88
CA ALA A 123 -11.50 7.90 14.10
C ALA A 123 -10.70 6.87 14.91
N CYS A 124 -11.40 5.98 15.61
CA CYS A 124 -10.74 4.84 16.23
C CYS A 124 -10.43 3.81 15.14
N ARG A 125 -9.14 3.58 14.89
CA ARG A 125 -8.65 2.68 13.84
C ARG A 125 -7.95 1.50 14.48
N LEU A 126 -8.54 0.31 14.33
CA LEU A 126 -8.03 -0.94 14.85
C LEU A 126 -7.62 -1.85 13.70
N SER A 127 -6.85 -2.90 14.00
CA SER A 127 -6.50 -3.91 13.01
C SER A 127 -6.31 -5.29 13.63
N GLY A 128 -6.88 -6.29 12.96
CA GLY A 128 -6.42 -7.68 12.99
C GLY A 128 -5.68 -7.99 11.67
N LEU A 129 -6.15 -9.02 10.96
CA LEU A 129 -5.81 -9.23 9.53
C LEU A 129 -6.54 -8.25 8.60
N GLU A 130 -7.66 -7.73 9.07
CA GLU A 130 -8.48 -6.73 8.40
C GLU A 130 -8.61 -5.49 9.29
N PRO A 131 -8.79 -4.30 8.70
CA PRO A 131 -9.04 -3.09 9.45
C PRO A 131 -10.42 -3.10 10.10
N LEU A 132 -10.54 -2.47 11.26
CA LEU A 132 -11.82 -2.08 11.85
C LEU A 132 -11.76 -0.59 12.19
N ASN A 133 -12.46 0.23 11.40
CA ASN A 133 -12.52 1.67 11.59
C ASN A 133 -13.87 2.05 12.20
N ILE A 134 -13.83 2.60 13.41
CA ILE A 134 -15.00 3.09 14.14
C ILE A 134 -15.04 4.62 13.96
N GLN A 135 -15.99 5.06 13.15
CA GLN A 135 -16.22 6.44 12.74
C GLN A 135 -17.40 7.04 13.53
N ALA A 136 -17.62 8.36 13.38
CA ALA A 136 -18.68 9.07 14.08
C ALA A 136 -20.10 8.58 13.71
N ASP A 137 -20.27 8.01 12.52
CA ASP A 137 -21.51 7.45 11.98
C ASP A 137 -21.62 5.92 12.14
N SER A 138 -20.66 5.29 12.82
CA SER A 138 -20.68 3.85 13.05
C SER A 138 -21.80 3.45 14.02
N LEU A 139 -22.39 2.28 13.77
CA LEU A 139 -23.34 1.65 14.69
C LEU A 139 -22.64 1.19 15.98
N PHE A 140 -23.42 0.69 16.93
CA PHE A 140 -22.88 0.09 18.15
C PHE A 140 -21.92 -1.06 17.85
N VAL A 141 -20.69 -0.97 18.34
CA VAL A 141 -19.64 -1.98 18.17
C VAL A 141 -19.62 -2.90 19.38
N ASN A 142 -19.93 -4.18 19.15
CA ASN A 142 -19.88 -5.21 20.20
C ASN A 142 -18.43 -5.69 20.40
N VAL A 143 -17.94 -5.66 21.63
CA VAL A 143 -16.66 -6.26 22.01
C VAL A 143 -16.95 -7.52 22.81
N GLY A 144 -16.54 -8.68 22.30
CA GLY A 144 -16.81 -9.97 22.96
C GLY A 144 -16.06 -10.10 24.28
N GLU A 145 -16.77 -10.41 25.36
CA GLU A 145 -16.20 -10.52 26.72
C GLU A 145 -15.74 -11.94 27.10
N ARG A 146 -16.08 -12.97 26.30
CA ARG A 146 -15.92 -14.38 26.69
C ARG A 146 -14.47 -14.85 26.83
N THR A 147 -13.52 -14.16 26.21
CA THR A 147 -12.08 -14.41 26.41
C THR A 147 -11.60 -13.76 27.71
N ASN A 148 -12.24 -14.12 28.82
CA ASN A 148 -12.00 -13.59 30.16
C ASN A 148 -12.09 -14.73 31.20
N VAL A 149 -10.95 -15.11 31.77
CA VAL A 149 -10.83 -16.22 32.75
C VAL A 149 -11.63 -15.95 34.03
N THR A 150 -11.80 -14.69 34.45
CA THR A 150 -12.54 -14.38 35.68
C THR A 150 -14.05 -14.32 35.48
N GLY A 151 -14.51 -14.01 34.26
CA GLY A 151 -15.92 -13.77 33.95
C GLY A 151 -16.63 -14.93 33.22
N SER A 152 -15.89 -15.91 32.70
CA SER A 152 -16.46 -16.97 31.86
C SER A 152 -16.33 -18.33 32.54
N ALA A 153 -17.46 -18.85 33.05
CA ALA A 153 -17.53 -20.11 33.80
C ALA A 153 -17.23 -21.36 32.97
N GLN A 154 -17.29 -21.26 31.64
CA GLN A 154 -16.95 -22.33 30.69
C GLN A 154 -16.12 -21.71 29.56
N ILE A 155 -14.80 -21.93 29.59
CA ILE A 155 -13.89 -21.73 28.45
C ILE A 155 -13.75 -23.06 27.72
#